data_AF-A0A7L4I8W0-F1
#
_entry.id   AF-A0A7L4I8W0-F1
#
_cell.length_a   1.000
_cell.length_b   1.000
_cell.length_c   1.000
_cell.angle_alpha   90.00
_cell.angle_beta   90.00
_cell.angle_gamma   90.00
#
_symmetry.space_group_name_H-M   'P 1'
#
loop_
_entity.id
_entity.type
_entity.pdbx_description
1 polymer ?
#
loop_
_entity_poly.entity_id
_entity_poly.type
_entity_poly.pdbx_seq_one_letter_code
_entity_poly.pdbx_strand_id
1 'polypeptide(L)'
;DERYAQGRGFITKAVNGCHTSSLTTPEDKEQAQQIHHEDLLNLVLGVLRSWNDPLIHLASEVQRIKEAPDTILWKAVEIEEQNKRLLEGMEKIVGRVHSGEIGNEVYSQWEGLPSLQLTDEDSRLFAFYNLLHCLRRDSHKIDNYLKLLKCRLIHDSNC
;
A
#
# COMPACT_ATOMS: atom_id res chain seq x y z
N ASP A 1 8.38 14.61 3.12
CA ASP A 1 8.36 15.72 2.14
C ASP A 1 9.15 16.93 2.59
N GLU A 2 8.74 17.62 3.65
CA GLU A 2 9.34 18.90 4.10
C GLU A 2 10.88 18.88 4.18
N ARG A 3 11.47 17.80 4.71
CA ARG A 3 12.93 17.72 4.91
C ARG A 3 13.75 17.32 3.67
N TYR A 4 13.17 16.62 2.70
CA TYR A 4 13.94 15.93 1.64
C TYR A 4 13.44 16.15 0.21
N ALA A 5 12.21 16.60 0.01
CA ALA A 5 11.59 16.72 -1.31
C ALA A 5 11.20 18.16 -1.68
N GLN A 6 11.21 19.08 -0.71
CA GLN A 6 10.82 20.48 -0.92
C GLN A 6 11.75 21.16 -1.94
N GLY A 7 11.16 21.77 -2.98
CA GLY A 7 11.90 22.45 -4.05
C GLY A 7 12.48 21.55 -5.16
N ARG A 8 12.37 20.22 -5.06
CA ARG A 8 12.97 19.26 -6.03
C ARG A 8 12.03 18.78 -7.14
N GLY A 9 10.76 19.20 -7.15
CA GLY A 9 9.79 18.81 -8.18
C GLY A 9 9.44 17.32 -8.19
N PHE A 10 9.59 16.61 -7.07
CA PHE A 10 9.33 15.17 -7.01
C PHE A 10 7.85 14.82 -7.21
N ILE A 11 6.94 15.68 -6.76
CA ILE A 11 5.49 15.46 -6.92
C ILE A 11 5.06 15.31 -8.38
N THR A 12 5.63 16.12 -9.29
CA THR A 12 5.31 16.04 -10.72
C THR A 12 5.90 14.81 -11.38
N LYS A 13 6.98 14.24 -10.84
CA LYS A 13 7.62 13.02 -11.33
C LYS A 13 6.93 11.74 -10.84
N ALA A 14 6.22 11.80 -9.70
CA ALA A 14 5.57 10.63 -9.10
C ALA A 14 4.23 10.24 -9.76
N VAL A 15 3.76 11.00 -10.75
CA VAL A 15 2.50 10.74 -11.45
C VAL A 15 2.54 9.34 -12.08
N ASN A 16 1.57 8.49 -11.74
CA ASN A 16 1.45 7.10 -12.20
C ASN A 16 2.64 6.18 -11.85
N GLY A 17 3.48 6.55 -10.86
CA GLY A 17 4.68 5.81 -10.50
C GLY A 17 4.48 4.62 -9.54
N CYS A 18 3.25 4.23 -9.22
CA CYS A 18 2.98 3.21 -8.21
C CYS A 18 2.81 1.81 -8.82
N HIS A 19 3.48 0.81 -8.25
CA HIS A 19 3.44 -0.57 -8.72
C HIS A 19 2.02 -1.16 -8.78
N THR A 20 1.17 -0.80 -7.83
CA THR A 20 -0.25 -1.20 -7.76
C THR A 20 -1.16 -0.52 -8.79
N SER A 21 -0.66 0.40 -9.63
CA SER A 21 -1.50 1.08 -10.62
C SER A 21 -2.00 0.16 -11.74
N SER A 22 -1.39 -1.02 -11.89
CA SER A 22 -1.86 -2.09 -12.77
C SER A 22 -3.10 -2.82 -12.24
N LEU A 23 -3.39 -2.71 -10.93
CA LEU A 23 -4.58 -3.28 -10.32
C LEU A 23 -5.79 -2.41 -10.65
N THR A 24 -6.84 -3.02 -11.18
CA THR A 24 -8.13 -2.37 -11.40
C THR A 24 -8.76 -2.02 -10.05
N THR A 25 -8.51 -0.80 -9.58
CA THR A 25 -9.02 -0.27 -8.32
C THR A 25 -10.10 0.76 -8.60
N PRO A 26 -11.24 0.75 -7.90
CA PRO A 26 -12.24 1.81 -8.06
C PRO A 26 -11.63 3.15 -7.65
N GLU A 27 -11.82 4.16 -8.49
CA GLU A 27 -11.23 5.48 -8.31
C GLU A 27 -12.03 6.37 -7.35
N ASP A 28 -13.32 6.10 -7.22
CA ASP A 28 -14.26 6.85 -6.41
C ASP A 28 -15.21 5.94 -5.60
N LYS A 29 -16.03 6.56 -4.76
CA LYS A 29 -16.96 5.86 -3.86
C LYS A 29 -18.05 5.13 -4.65
N GLU A 30 -18.52 5.73 -5.73
CA GLU A 30 -19.60 5.25 -6.58
C GLU A 30 -19.18 3.96 -7.30
N GLN A 31 -17.99 3.94 -7.90
CA GLN A 31 -17.38 2.76 -8.49
C GLN A 31 -17.17 1.67 -7.43
N ALA A 32 -16.63 2.03 -6.27
CA ALA A 32 -16.43 1.08 -5.18
C ALA A 32 -17.77 0.47 -4.74
N GLN A 33 -18.87 1.26 -4.74
CA GLN A 33 -20.24 0.82 -4.47
C GLN A 33 -20.76 -0.26 -5.42
N GLN A 34 -20.34 -0.24 -6.69
CA GLN A 34 -20.78 -1.21 -7.70
C GLN A 34 -19.99 -2.54 -7.67
N ILE A 35 -18.81 -2.58 -7.05
CA ILE A 35 -17.99 -3.79 -6.97
C ILE A 35 -18.61 -4.79 -5.99
N HIS A 36 -18.67 -6.07 -6.36
CA HIS A 36 -19.14 -7.13 -5.47
C HIS A 36 -18.23 -7.23 -4.23
N HIS A 37 -18.80 -7.52 -3.05
CA HIS A 37 -18.01 -7.48 -1.82
C HIS A 37 -16.86 -8.50 -1.82
N GLU A 38 -17.05 -9.62 -2.50
CA GLU A 38 -16.04 -10.66 -2.73
C GLU A 38 -14.83 -10.13 -3.52
N ASP A 39 -15.08 -9.47 -4.64
CA ASP A 39 -14.04 -8.86 -5.48
C ASP A 39 -13.31 -7.73 -4.74
N LEU A 40 -14.05 -6.94 -3.96
CA LEU A 40 -13.47 -5.85 -3.17
C LEU A 40 -12.59 -6.39 -2.02
N LEU A 41 -12.97 -7.52 -1.41
CA LEU A 41 -12.14 -8.21 -0.42
C LEU A 41 -10.85 -8.74 -1.04
N ASN A 42 -10.94 -9.41 -2.20
CA ASN A 42 -9.77 -9.92 -2.93
C ASN A 42 -8.85 -8.78 -3.39
N LEU A 43 -9.42 -7.65 -3.79
CA LEU A 43 -8.65 -6.45 -4.14
C LEU A 43 -7.87 -5.90 -2.93
N VAL A 44 -8.50 -5.83 -1.76
CA VAL A 44 -7.81 -5.42 -0.52
C VAL A 44 -6.65 -6.36 -0.21
N LEU A 45 -6.86 -7.67 -0.29
CA LEU A 45 -5.80 -8.66 -0.09
C LEU A 45 -4.66 -8.50 -1.11
N GLY A 46 -4.99 -8.37 -2.39
CA GLY A 46 -4.00 -8.17 -3.46
C GLY A 46 -3.14 -6.93 -3.24
N VAL A 47 -3.73 -5.80 -2.83
CA VAL A 47 -2.96 -4.58 -2.49
C VAL A 47 -2.07 -4.82 -1.26
N LEU A 48 -2.61 -5.38 -0.17
CA LEU A 48 -1.83 -5.64 1.05
C LEU A 48 -0.63 -6.57 0.80
N ARG A 49 -0.82 -7.63 -0.01
CA ARG A 49 0.26 -8.54 -0.42
C ARG A 49 1.29 -7.85 -1.30
N SER A 50 0.87 -6.99 -2.23
CA SER A 50 1.78 -6.19 -3.08
C SER A 50 2.71 -5.30 -2.25
N TRP A 51 2.26 -4.86 -1.07
CA TRP A 51 3.03 -4.00 -0.16
C TRP A 51 4.00 -4.73 0.79
N ASN A 52 3.99 -6.07 0.85
CA ASN A 52 4.87 -6.82 1.77
C ASN A 52 6.37 -6.55 1.49
N ASP A 53 6.83 -6.85 0.28
CA ASP A 53 8.24 -6.67 -0.08
C ASP A 53 8.70 -5.20 -0.03
N PRO A 54 7.96 -4.21 -0.61
CA PRO A 54 8.37 -2.82 -0.53
C PRO A 54 8.52 -2.29 0.90
N LEU A 55 7.68 -2.72 1.85
CA LEU A 55 7.75 -2.27 3.24
C LEU A 55 8.97 -2.86 3.97
N ILE A 56 9.27 -4.14 3.76
CA ILE A 56 10.49 -4.79 4.28
C ILE A 56 11.72 -4.03 3.75
N HIS A 57 11.76 -3.77 2.45
CA HIS A 57 12.88 -3.06 1.84
C HIS A 57 12.97 -1.61 2.33
N LEU A 58 11.86 -0.89 2.47
CA LEU A 58 11.83 0.45 3.03
C LEU A 58 12.46 0.49 4.44
N ALA A 59 12.02 -0.38 5.35
CA ALA A 59 12.57 -0.43 6.71
C ALA A 59 14.07 -0.74 6.70
N SER A 60 14.48 -1.74 5.92
CA SER A 60 15.89 -2.17 5.82
C SER A 60 16.81 -1.10 5.22
N GLU A 61 16.37 -0.39 4.18
CA GLU A 61 17.17 0.62 3.48
C GLU A 61 17.23 1.91 4.29
N VAL A 62 16.15 2.32 4.97
CA VAL A 62 16.17 3.44 5.92
C VAL A 62 17.13 3.16 7.07
N GLN A 63 17.15 1.93 7.61
CA GLN A 63 18.08 1.54 8.69
C GLN A 63 19.56 1.65 8.28
N ARG A 64 19.87 1.43 7.00
CA ARG A 64 21.24 1.54 6.47
C ARG A 64 21.72 2.99 6.31
N ILE A 65 20.80 3.95 6.27
CA ILE A 65 21.15 5.38 6.16
C ILE A 65 21.55 5.87 7.56
N LYS A 66 22.86 6.07 7.77
CA LYS A 66 23.42 6.50 9.07
C LYS A 66 22.80 7.79 9.65
N GLU A 67 22.34 8.68 8.78
CA GLU A 67 21.76 9.97 9.15
C GLU A 67 20.22 9.98 9.07
N ALA A 68 19.57 8.82 8.87
CA ALA A 68 18.12 8.76 8.81
C ALA A 68 17.52 9.20 10.15
N PRO A 69 16.46 10.02 10.15
CA PRO A 69 15.77 10.38 11.37
C PRO A 69 15.15 9.13 12.02
N ASP A 70 15.39 8.92 13.31
CA ASP A 70 14.82 7.80 14.08
C ASP A 70 13.30 7.68 13.92
N THR A 71 12.62 8.82 13.78
CA THR A 71 11.17 8.89 13.57
C THR A 71 10.71 8.29 12.24
N ILE A 72 11.52 8.38 11.18
CA ILE A 72 11.21 7.77 9.89
C ILE A 72 11.41 6.26 9.98
N LEU A 73 12.53 5.82 10.58
CA LEU A 73 12.82 4.40 10.75
C LEU A 73 11.73 3.71 11.61
N TRP A 74 11.39 4.30 12.76
CA TRP A 74 10.34 3.79 13.63
C TRP A 74 9.00 3.65 12.90
N LYS A 75 8.58 4.66 12.13
CA LYS A 75 7.35 4.58 11.33
C LYS A 75 7.41 3.51 10.24
N ALA A 76 8.55 3.35 9.56
CA ALA A 76 8.69 2.34 8.53
C ALA A 76 8.50 0.92 9.10
N VAL A 77 9.14 0.63 10.24
CA VAL A 77 9.01 -0.64 10.96
C VAL A 77 7.58 -0.84 11.47
N GLU A 78 6.97 0.19 12.06
CA GLU A 78 5.58 0.12 12.55
C GLU A 78 4.62 -0.20 11.40
N ILE A 79 4.72 0.48 10.27
CA ILE A 79 3.85 0.25 9.11
C ILE A 79 4.04 -1.16 8.54
N GLU A 80 5.28 -1.65 8.46
CA GLU A 80 5.58 -3.02 8.03
C GLU A 80 4.86 -4.04 8.92
N GLU A 81 4.95 -3.89 10.24
CA GLU A 81 4.28 -4.79 11.19
C GLU A 81 2.75 -4.69 11.12
N GLN A 82 2.20 -3.48 11.02
CA GLN A 82 0.75 -3.31 10.92
C GLN A 82 0.20 -3.85 9.59
N ASN A 83 0.95 -3.76 8.48
CA ASN A 83 0.54 -4.35 7.20
C ASN A 83 0.39 -5.87 7.32
N LYS A 84 1.36 -6.55 7.96
CA LYS A 84 1.30 -8.00 8.21
C LYS A 84 0.08 -8.39 9.06
N ARG A 85 -0.15 -7.67 10.16
CA ARG A 85 -1.30 -7.93 11.05
C ARG A 85 -2.64 -7.69 10.33
N LEU A 86 -2.72 -6.65 9.51
CA LEU A 86 -3.92 -6.35 8.73
C LEU A 86 -4.15 -7.44 7.68
N LEU A 87 -3.12 -7.87 6.95
CA LEU A 87 -3.19 -8.96 5.98
C LEU A 87 -3.71 -10.25 6.63
N GLU A 88 -3.13 -10.67 7.77
CA GLU A 88 -3.60 -11.84 8.52
C GLU A 88 -5.07 -11.72 8.96
N GLY A 89 -5.49 -10.52 9.38
CA GLY A 89 -6.87 -10.22 9.74
C GLY A 89 -7.81 -10.36 8.54
N MET A 90 -7.39 -9.86 7.37
CA MET A 90 -8.16 -9.94 6.14
C MET A 90 -8.26 -11.37 5.60
N GLU A 91 -7.20 -12.16 5.65
CA GLU A 91 -7.23 -13.58 5.26
C GLU A 91 -8.24 -14.37 6.10
N LYS A 92 -8.31 -14.09 7.41
CA LYS A 92 -9.32 -14.69 8.31
C LYS A 92 -10.74 -14.25 7.96
N ILE A 93 -10.94 -13.00 7.56
CA ILE A 93 -12.27 -12.49 7.13
C ILE A 93 -12.68 -13.16 5.83
N VAL A 94 -11.80 -13.19 4.82
CA VAL A 94 -12.09 -13.79 3.52
C VAL A 94 -12.41 -15.27 3.65
N GLY A 95 -11.65 -16.01 4.45
CA GLY A 95 -11.93 -17.43 4.72
C GLY A 95 -13.22 -17.71 5.48
N ARG A 96 -13.87 -16.70 6.07
CA ARG A 96 -15.21 -16.82 6.66
C ARG A 96 -16.32 -16.42 5.69
N VAL A 97 -16.06 -15.41 4.85
CA VAL A 97 -17.03 -14.91 3.87
C VAL A 97 -17.15 -15.86 2.68
N HIS A 98 -16.04 -16.48 2.26
CA HIS A 98 -15.99 -17.43 1.16
C HIS A 98 -15.60 -18.81 1.67
N SER A 99 -16.35 -19.84 1.27
CA SER A 99 -15.94 -21.25 1.46
C SER A 99 -15.03 -21.76 0.32
N GLY A 100 -14.64 -20.89 -0.62
CA GLY A 100 -13.74 -21.20 -1.76
C GLY A 100 -12.26 -20.95 -1.44
N GLU A 101 -11.37 -21.35 -2.37
CA GLU A 101 -9.92 -21.21 -2.20
C GLU A 101 -9.47 -19.74 -2.11
N ILE A 102 -8.79 -19.41 -0.99
CA ILE A 102 -7.98 -18.19 -0.83
C ILE A 102 -6.74 -18.38 -1.73
N GLY A 103 -6.83 -17.99 -3.00
CA GLY A 103 -5.72 -18.25 -3.93
C GLY A 103 -5.77 -17.62 -5.31
N ASN A 104 -6.92 -17.09 -5.74
CA ASN A 104 -7.06 -16.49 -7.08
C ASN A 104 -6.78 -14.98 -7.15
N GLU A 105 -6.30 -14.38 -6.05
CA GLU A 105 -6.01 -12.95 -6.03
C GLU A 105 -4.72 -12.62 -6.80
N VAL A 106 -4.85 -11.70 -7.76
CA VAL A 106 -3.71 -11.16 -8.51
C VAL A 106 -3.15 -9.99 -7.71
N TYR A 107 -1.87 -10.06 -7.37
CA TYR A 107 -1.13 -8.97 -6.74
C TYR A 107 -0.02 -8.48 -7.66
N SER A 108 0.34 -7.20 -7.54
CA SER A 108 1.40 -6.61 -8.35
C SER A 108 2.74 -6.81 -7.65
N GLN A 109 3.74 -7.25 -8.41
CA GLN A 109 5.11 -7.29 -7.92
C GLN A 109 5.71 -5.88 -7.89
N TRP A 110 6.65 -5.66 -6.97
CA TRP A 110 7.41 -4.42 -6.86
C TRP A 110 8.88 -4.69 -7.17
N GLU A 111 9.40 -4.00 -8.18
CA GLU A 111 10.79 -4.15 -8.65
C GLU A 111 11.64 -2.90 -8.35
N GLY A 112 11.24 -2.10 -7.35
CA GLY A 112 11.84 -0.80 -7.07
C GLY A 112 13.12 -0.82 -6.21
N LEU A 113 13.59 -2.00 -5.76
CA LEU A 113 14.75 -2.09 -4.87
C LEU A 113 16.03 -1.47 -5.46
N PRO A 114 16.39 -1.71 -6.75
CA PRO A 114 17.58 -1.10 -7.33
C PRO A 114 17.57 0.44 -7.25
N SER A 115 16.39 1.05 -7.41
CA SER A 115 16.20 2.50 -7.33
C SER A 115 16.42 3.06 -5.92
N LEU A 116 16.12 2.29 -4.87
CA LEU A 116 16.41 2.67 -3.48
C LEU A 116 17.90 2.61 -3.13
N GLN A 117 18.69 1.87 -3.91
CA GLN A 117 20.11 1.62 -3.68
C GLN A 117 21.04 2.44 -4.60
N LEU A 118 20.48 3.36 -5.40
CA LEU A 118 21.25 4.24 -6.28
C LEU A 118 22.23 5.12 -5.50
N THR A 119 23.42 5.31 -6.06
CA THR A 119 24.43 6.22 -5.51
C THR A 119 24.07 7.69 -5.76
N ASP A 120 23.35 7.98 -6.84
CA ASP A 120 22.81 9.31 -7.12
C ASP A 120 21.75 9.69 -6.08
N GLU A 121 22.05 10.74 -5.31
CA GLU A 121 21.23 11.13 -4.16
C GLU A 121 19.82 11.57 -4.59
N ASP A 122 19.70 12.36 -5.67
CA ASP A 122 18.42 12.87 -6.15
C ASP A 122 17.51 11.73 -6.64
N SER A 123 18.05 10.79 -7.41
CA SER A 123 17.31 9.62 -7.90
C SER A 123 16.89 8.70 -6.75
N ARG A 124 17.78 8.47 -5.78
CA ARG A 124 17.47 7.66 -4.59
C ARG A 124 16.40 8.31 -3.72
N LEU A 125 16.52 9.62 -3.45
CA LEU A 125 15.52 10.37 -2.68
C LEU A 125 14.17 10.41 -3.41
N PHE A 126 14.18 10.53 -4.74
CA PHE A 126 12.97 10.42 -5.53
C PHE A 126 12.34 9.03 -5.43
N ALA A 127 13.14 7.95 -5.44
CA ALA A 127 12.62 6.59 -5.28
C ALA A 127 11.93 6.39 -3.92
N PHE A 128 12.54 6.87 -2.82
CA PHE A 128 11.89 6.89 -1.51
C PHE A 128 10.62 7.74 -1.50
N TYR A 129 10.67 8.94 -2.08
CA TYR A 129 9.51 9.82 -2.19
C TYR A 129 8.34 9.14 -2.90
N ASN A 130 8.60 8.54 -4.07
CA ASN A 130 7.60 7.84 -4.86
C ASN A 130 7.02 6.65 -4.08
N LEU A 131 7.87 5.85 -3.42
CA LEU A 131 7.41 4.73 -2.59
C LEU A 131 6.47 5.19 -1.47
N LEU A 132 6.83 6.24 -0.73
CA LEU A 132 6.02 6.79 0.36
C LEU A 132 4.74 7.46 -0.15
N HIS A 133 4.80 8.13 -1.30
CA HIS A 133 3.64 8.69 -1.98
C HIS A 133 2.62 7.60 -2.33
N CYS A 134 3.09 6.50 -2.93
CA CYS A 134 2.26 5.35 -3.27
C CYS A 134 1.69 4.67 -2.04
N LEU A 135 2.48 4.52 -0.97
CA LEU A 135 2.04 3.93 0.30
C LEU A 135 0.88 4.74 0.89
N ARG A 136 1.00 6.07 0.90
CA ARG A 136 -0.07 6.96 1.36
C ARG A 136 -1.33 6.82 0.52
N ARG A 137 -1.20 6.75 -0.81
CA ARG A 137 -2.32 6.58 -1.75
C ARG A 137 -3.07 5.28 -1.48
N ASP A 138 -2.34 4.17 -1.41
CA ASP A 138 -2.92 2.84 -1.35
C ASP A 138 -3.46 2.51 0.05
N SER A 139 -2.78 2.96 1.12
CA SER A 139 -3.32 2.84 2.49
C SER A 139 -4.65 3.56 2.65
N HIS A 140 -4.79 4.75 2.07
CA HIS A 140 -6.07 5.48 2.05
C HIS A 140 -7.16 4.75 1.25
N LYS A 141 -6.81 4.11 0.13
CA LYS A 141 -7.75 3.25 -0.62
C LYS A 141 -8.21 2.06 0.22
N ILE A 142 -7.27 1.33 0.84
CA ILE A 142 -7.57 0.18 1.69
C ILE A 142 -8.50 0.57 2.84
N ASP A 143 -8.20 1.64 3.58
CA ASP A 143 -9.04 2.12 4.68
C ASP A 143 -10.48 2.42 4.22
N ASN A 144 -10.65 3.08 3.08
CA ASN A 144 -11.97 3.35 2.52
C ASN A 144 -12.72 2.07 2.09
N TYR A 145 -12.03 1.11 1.45
CA TYR A 145 -12.64 -0.16 1.05
C TYR A 145 -13.05 -0.97 2.27
N LEU A 146 -12.25 -1.00 3.34
CA LEU A 146 -12.59 -1.69 4.58
C LEU A 146 -13.80 -1.08 5.27
N LYS A 147 -13.91 0.26 5.31
CA LYS A 147 -15.10 0.95 5.83
C LYS A 147 -16.36 0.57 5.04
N LEU A 148 -16.25 0.53 3.71
CA LEU A 148 -17.35 0.16 2.83
C LEU A 148 -17.77 -1.31 3.02
N LEU A 149 -16.81 -2.22 3.06
CA LEU A 149 -17.04 -3.65 3.30
C LEU A 149 -17.69 -3.89 4.66
N LYS A 150 -17.18 -3.26 5.72
CA LYS A 150 -17.79 -3.30 7.05
C LYS A 150 -19.25 -2.88 6.98
N CYS A 151 -19.55 -1.78 6.29
CA CYS A 151 -20.91 -1.29 6.20
C CYS A 151 -21.85 -2.26 5.49
N ARG A 152 -21.40 -2.86 4.38
CA ARG A 152 -22.22 -3.84 3.64
C ARG A 152 -22.43 -5.14 4.39
N LEU A 153 -21.34 -5.72 4.90
CA LEU A 153 -21.36 -7.07 5.46
C LEU A 153 -21.98 -7.14 6.86
N ILE A 154 -21.93 -6.05 7.64
CA ILE A 154 -22.39 -6.04 9.04
C ILE A 154 -23.68 -5.23 9.20
N HIS A 155 -23.87 -4.17 8.42
CA HIS A 155 -24.97 -3.22 8.60
C HIS A 155 -25.96 -3.18 7.43
N ASP A 156 -25.81 -4.08 6.45
CA ASP A 156 -26.65 -4.10 5.23
C ASP A 156 -26.73 -2.72 4.55
N SER A 157 -25.57 -2.05 4.47
CA SER A 157 -25.42 -0.70 3.91
C SER A 157 -26.08 0.44 4.70
N ASN A 158 -26.56 0.21 5.92
CA ASN A 158 -27.11 1.23 6.82
C ASN A 158 -26.06 1.79 7.78
N CYS A 159 -25.11 2.55 7.22
CA CYS A 159 -24.16 3.41 7.92
C CYS A 159 -24.24 4.83 7.32
#